data_AF-A0A537WGK5-F1
#
_entry.id   AF-A0A537WGK5-F1
#
_cell.length_a   1.000
_cell.length_b   1.000
_cell.length_c   1.000
_cell.angle_alpha   90.00
_cell.angle_beta   90.00
_cell.angle_gamma   90.00
#
_symmetry.space_group_name_H-M   'P 1'
#
loop_
_entity.id
_entity.type
_entity.pdbx_description
1 polymer ?
#
loop_
_entity_poly.entity_id
_entity_poly.type
_entity_poly.pdbx_seq_one_letter_code
_entity_poly.pdbx_strand_id
1 'polypeptide(L)'
;MIGVVLGGFTFQWPRIHGGALVFDRGPRGLSWVMSRMHRSAMTVGFVILSAVPLDGTLLSHERHHIRQYMAWGPLFIPAYLVLAVPFGYRRHPFERAARRAAGEPER
;
A
#
# COMPACT_ATOMS: atom_id res chain seq x y z
N MET A 1 -1.38 -9.52 -11.19
CA MET A 1 -0.31 -9.29 -12.20
C MET A 1 0.30 -7.89 -12.08
N ILE A 2 -0.48 -6.80 -12.05
CA ILE A 2 0.05 -5.41 -11.98
C ILE A 2 1.00 -5.16 -10.80
N GLY A 3 0.65 -5.61 -9.59
CA GLY A 3 1.52 -5.44 -8.42
C GLY A 3 2.89 -6.12 -8.55
N VAL A 4 2.97 -7.26 -9.25
CA VAL A 4 4.24 -7.98 -9.46
C VAL A 4 5.13 -7.25 -10.47
N VAL A 5 4.53 -6.66 -11.51
CA VAL A 5 5.26 -5.82 -12.47
C VAL A 5 5.82 -4.58 -11.78
N LEU A 6 5.02 -3.90 -10.95
CA LEU A 6 5.47 -2.76 -10.14
C LEU A 6 6.55 -3.14 -9.12
N GLY A 7 6.40 -4.31 -8.48
CA GLY A 7 7.43 -4.89 -7.61
C GLY A 7 8.75 -5.15 -8.33
N GLY A 8 8.71 -5.63 -9.58
CA GLY A 8 9.89 -5.83 -10.43
C GLY A 8 10.71 -4.55 -10.65
N PHE A 9 10.05 -3.39 -10.74
CA PHE A 9 10.73 -2.09 -10.87
C PHE A 9 11.43 -1.60 -9.60
N THR A 10 11.30 -2.31 -8.47
CA THR A 10 12.12 -2.03 -7.27
C THR A 10 13.51 -2.66 -7.36
N PHE A 11 13.73 -3.62 -8.27
CA PHE A 11 14.96 -4.43 -8.38
C PHE A 11 15.36 -5.08 -7.03
N GLN A 12 14.35 -5.45 -6.23
CA GLN A 12 14.52 -6.08 -4.93
C GLN A 12 13.92 -7.49 -4.94
N TRP A 13 14.47 -8.38 -4.13
CA TRP A 13 13.85 -9.68 -3.88
C TRP A 13 12.65 -9.51 -2.93
N PRO A 14 11.45 -9.95 -3.31
CA PRO A 14 10.28 -9.87 -2.44
C PRO A 14 10.44 -10.78 -1.24
N ARG A 15 9.91 -10.34 -0.10
CA ARG A 15 9.68 -11.18 1.08
C ARG A 15 8.20 -11.53 1.14
N ILE A 16 7.87 -12.80 1.35
CA ILE A 16 6.47 -13.20 1.59
C ILE A 16 6.15 -12.94 3.06
N HIS A 17 5.12 -12.14 3.33
CA HIS A 17 4.64 -11.90 4.69
C HIS A 17 3.11 -11.91 4.72
N GLY A 18 2.52 -12.87 5.45
CA GLY A 18 1.06 -12.96 5.62
C GLY A 18 0.27 -13.14 4.31
N GLY A 19 0.86 -13.79 3.29
CA GLY A 19 0.24 -13.98 1.97
C GLY A 19 0.47 -12.84 0.97
N ALA A 20 1.20 -11.79 1.36
CA ALA A 20 1.57 -10.66 0.50
C ALA A 20 3.05 -10.71 0.10
N LEU A 21 3.35 -10.20 -1.10
CA LEU A 21 4.72 -9.92 -1.53
C LEU A 21 5.13 -8.54 -1.05
N VAL A 22 6.10 -8.48 -0.14
CA VAL A 22 6.57 -7.24 0.49
C VAL A 22 7.95 -6.90 -0.05
N PHE A 23 8.11 -5.65 -0.51
CA PHE A 23 9.37 -5.06 -0.93
C PHE A 23 9.71 -3.92 0.02
N ASP A 24 10.50 -4.19 1.06
CA ASP A 24 10.82 -3.28 2.17
C ASP A 24 12.34 -3.08 2.40
N ARG A 25 13.20 -3.59 1.52
CA ARG A 25 14.67 -3.60 1.69
C ARG A 25 15.36 -2.25 1.43
N GLY A 26 14.64 -1.13 1.56
CA GLY A 26 15.14 0.24 1.35
C GLY A 26 14.82 0.87 0.00
N PRO A 27 15.11 2.17 -0.20
CA PRO A 27 14.71 2.91 -1.40
C PRO A 27 15.57 2.55 -2.61
N ARG A 28 15.01 1.76 -3.54
CA ARG A 28 15.60 1.40 -4.84
C ARG A 28 14.53 1.42 -5.93
N GLY A 29 14.86 1.97 -7.10
CA GLY A 29 13.91 2.07 -8.22
C GLY A 29 12.62 2.78 -7.82
N LEU A 30 11.48 2.09 -7.93
CA LEU A 30 10.16 2.65 -7.60
C LEU A 30 10.00 3.05 -6.11
N SER A 31 10.59 2.31 -5.16
CA SER A 31 10.51 2.67 -3.73
C SER A 31 11.31 3.94 -3.40
N TRP A 32 12.34 4.27 -4.19
CA TRP A 32 13.05 5.55 -4.11
C TRP A 32 12.20 6.73 -4.62
N VAL A 33 11.46 6.53 -5.71
CA VAL A 33 10.52 7.54 -6.23
C VAL A 33 9.41 7.80 -5.21
N MET A 34 8.88 6.75 -4.58
CA MET A 34 7.91 6.89 -3.48
C MET A 34 8.45 7.68 -2.30
N SER A 35 9.71 7.41 -1.90
CA SER A 35 10.38 8.18 -0.83
C SER A 35 10.48 9.67 -1.16
N ARG A 36 10.69 10.04 -2.42
CA ARG A 36 10.67 11.45 -2.86
C ARG A 36 9.29 12.08 -2.89
N MET A 37 8.23 11.28 -3.03
CA MET A 37 6.84 11.76 -3.01
C MET A 37 6.21 11.75 -1.61
N HIS A 38 7.02 11.63 -0.55
CA HIS A 38 6.56 11.52 0.84
C HIS A 38 5.57 10.35 1.08
N ARG A 39 5.68 9.27 0.30
CA ARG A 39 4.88 8.05 0.45
C ARG A 39 5.74 6.98 1.14
N SER A 40 5.36 6.58 2.35
CA SER A 40 6.11 5.56 3.10
C SER A 40 5.88 4.15 2.58
N ALA A 41 4.63 3.80 2.25
CA ALA A 41 4.25 2.51 1.68
C ALA A 41 3.05 2.62 0.72
N MET A 42 2.83 1.55 -0.04
CA MET A 42 1.78 1.40 -1.05
C MET A 42 1.42 -0.07 -1.18
N THR A 43 0.13 -0.38 -1.16
CA THR A 43 -0.39 -1.70 -1.50
C THR A 43 -1.08 -1.69 -2.86
N VAL A 44 -0.69 -2.62 -3.73
CA VAL A 44 -1.35 -2.88 -5.02
C VAL A 44 -1.68 -4.37 -5.11
N GLY A 45 -2.95 -4.69 -4.85
CA GLY A 45 -3.40 -6.07 -4.81
C GLY A 45 -2.83 -6.83 -3.62
N PHE A 46 -1.95 -7.80 -3.90
CA PHE A 46 -1.22 -8.58 -2.90
C PHE A 46 0.24 -8.17 -2.77
N VAL A 47 0.64 -7.05 -3.37
CA VAL A 47 2.00 -6.56 -3.34
C VAL A 47 2.06 -5.29 -2.51
N ILE A 48 2.96 -5.27 -1.52
CA ILE A 48 3.25 -4.10 -0.70
C ILE A 48 4.64 -3.60 -1.07
N LEU A 49 4.72 -2.33 -1.45
CA LEU A 49 5.95 -1.60 -1.71
C LEU A 49 6.17 -0.63 -0.57
N SER A 50 7.34 -0.67 0.06
CA SER A 50 7.67 0.22 1.18
C SER A 50 9.06 0.83 1.00
N ALA A 51 9.18 2.13 1.24
CA ALA A 51 10.46 2.84 1.25
C ALA A 51 11.18 2.70 2.61
N VAL A 52 10.44 2.32 3.66
CA VAL A 52 10.91 2.11 5.03
C VAL A 52 10.66 0.66 5.47
N PRO A 53 11.33 0.13 6.50
CA PRO A 53 10.99 -1.16 7.09
C PRO A 53 9.48 -1.21 7.41
N LEU A 54 8.80 -2.26 6.94
CA LEU A 54 7.36 -2.38 7.09
C LEU A 54 7.03 -3.07 8.42
N ASP A 55 6.72 -2.29 9.44
CA ASP A 55 6.42 -2.78 10.78
C ASP A 55 5.23 -2.06 11.45
N GLY A 56 4.81 -2.61 12.59
CA GLY A 56 3.80 -2.04 13.48
C GLY A 56 2.52 -1.56 12.78
N THR A 57 2.20 -0.30 13.01
CA THR A 57 1.01 0.38 12.48
C THR A 57 0.99 0.44 10.95
N LEU A 58 2.14 0.68 10.31
CA LEU A 58 2.23 0.77 8.85
C LEU A 58 1.94 -0.58 8.19
N LEU A 59 2.47 -1.67 8.76
CA LEU A 59 2.14 -3.01 8.30
C LEU A 59 0.63 -3.31 8.47
N SER A 60 0.03 -2.91 9.58
CA SER A 60 -1.41 -3.10 9.80
C SER A 60 -2.26 -2.33 8.78
N HIS A 61 -1.86 -1.08 8.48
CA HIS A 61 -2.51 -0.22 7.47
C HIS A 61 -2.47 -0.87 6.09
N GLU A 62 -1.29 -1.26 5.61
CA GLU A 62 -1.12 -1.87 4.29
C GLU A 62 -1.84 -3.23 4.19
N ARG A 63 -1.85 -4.03 5.27
CA ARG A 63 -2.63 -5.27 5.32
C ARG A 63 -4.13 -5.04 5.23
N HIS A 64 -4.63 -3.92 5.74
CA HIS A 64 -6.03 -3.57 5.57
C HIS A 64 -6.37 -3.30 4.10
N HIS A 65 -5.48 -2.68 3.32
CA HIS A 65 -5.67 -2.54 1.88
C HIS A 65 -5.69 -3.88 1.14
N ILE A 66 -4.90 -4.87 1.57
CA ILE A 66 -5.01 -6.24 1.03
C ILE A 66 -6.40 -6.82 1.31
N ARG A 67 -6.92 -6.66 2.54
CA ARG A 67 -8.28 -7.14 2.87
C ARG A 67 -9.35 -6.44 2.03
N GLN A 68 -9.21 -5.13 1.80
CA GLN A 68 -10.10 -4.40 0.90
C GLN A 68 -10.02 -4.94 -0.53
N TYR A 69 -8.82 -5.23 -1.03
CA TYR A 69 -8.62 -5.85 -2.33
C TYR A 69 -9.18 -7.28 -2.38
N MET A 70 -9.09 -8.08 -1.31
CA MET A 70 -9.69 -9.41 -1.26
C MET A 70 -11.22 -9.36 -1.27
N ALA A 71 -11.82 -8.35 -0.63
CA ALA A 71 -13.27 -8.18 -0.59
C ALA A 71 -13.85 -7.63 -1.89
N TRP A 72 -13.15 -6.69 -2.54
CA TRP A 72 -13.62 -6.01 -3.76
C TRP A 72 -13.04 -6.58 -5.04
N GLY A 73 -11.99 -7.40 -4.93
CA GLY A 73 -11.21 -7.87 -6.07
C GLY A 73 -10.64 -6.70 -6.89
N PRO A 74 -10.53 -6.86 -8.22
CA PRO A 74 -10.06 -5.82 -9.12
C PRO A 74 -10.86 -4.50 -9.05
N LEU A 75 -12.12 -4.51 -8.59
CA LEU A 75 -12.95 -3.30 -8.46
C LEU A 75 -12.45 -2.33 -7.38
N PHE A 76 -11.56 -2.77 -6.48
CA PHE A 76 -10.94 -1.90 -5.48
C PHE A 76 -10.21 -0.72 -6.12
N ILE A 77 -9.45 -0.96 -7.20
CA ILE A 77 -8.64 0.08 -7.87
C ILE A 77 -9.52 1.19 -8.46
N PRO A 78 -10.51 0.91 -9.32
CA PRO A 78 -11.38 1.96 -9.84
C PRO A 78 -12.19 2.63 -8.73
N ALA A 79 -12.67 1.89 -7.72
CA ALA A 79 -13.38 2.50 -6.58
C ALA A 79 -12.48 3.48 -5.79
N TYR A 80 -11.21 3.12 -5.57
CA TYR A 80 -10.22 3.99 -4.93
C TYR A 80 -10.00 5.25 -5.78
N LEU A 81 -9.79 5.11 -7.09
CA LEU A 81 -9.54 6.26 -7.97
C LEU A 81 -10.74 7.21 -8.05
N VAL A 82 -11.96 6.68 -8.14
CA VAL A 82 -13.19 7.50 -8.17
C VAL A 82 -13.36 8.27 -6.88
N LEU A 83 -13.13 7.64 -5.72
CA LEU A 83 -13.25 8.29 -4.42
C LEU A 83 -12.08 9.25 -4.13
N ALA A 84 -10.92 9.05 -4.75
CA ALA A 84 -9.79 9.96 -4.60
C ALA A 84 -10.07 11.37 -5.17
N VAL A 85 -10.90 11.48 -6.21
CA VAL A 85 -11.23 12.76 -6.86
C VAL A 85 -11.95 13.74 -5.91
N PRO A 86 -13.09 13.39 -5.28
CA PRO A 86 -13.79 14.30 -4.39
C PRO A 86 -13.19 14.38 -2.98
N PHE A 87 -12.64 13.29 -2.45
CA PHE A 87 -12.20 13.24 -1.05
C PHE A 87 -10.71 13.60 -0.87
N GLY A 88 -9.89 13.42 -1.89
CA GLY A 88 -8.44 13.44 -1.77
C GLY A 88 -7.91 12.35 -0.82
N TYR A 89 -6.60 12.29 -0.62
CA TYR A 89 -5.97 11.20 0.16
C TYR A 89 -6.39 11.18 1.64
N ARG A 90 -6.39 12.35 2.32
CA ARG A 90 -6.63 12.43 3.77
C ARG A 90 -8.04 11.99 4.19
N ARG A 91 -9.05 12.34 3.38
CA ARG A 91 -10.46 12.05 3.67
C ARG A 91 -10.97 10.80 2.95
N HIS A 92 -10.09 10.10 2.25
CA HIS A 92 -10.46 8.95 1.44
C HIS A 92 -11.07 7.84 2.31
N PRO A 93 -12.27 7.32 1.99
CA PRO A 93 -12.95 6.33 2.84
C PRO A 93 -12.11 5.07 3.10
N PHE A 94 -11.43 4.57 2.08
CA PHE A 94 -10.58 3.38 2.22
C PHE A 94 -9.32 3.65 3.07
N GLU A 95 -8.75 4.86 2.99
CA GLU A 95 -7.61 5.26 3.83
C GLU A 95 -8.03 5.43 5.29
N ARG A 96 -9.20 6.03 5.53
CA ARG A 96 -9.73 6.17 6.90
C ARG A 96 -10.03 4.81 7.53
N ALA A 97 -10.58 3.88 6.76
CA ALA A 97 -10.80 2.51 7.22
C ALA A 97 -9.48 1.81 7.57
N ALA A 98 -8.46 1.96 6.72
CA ALA A 98 -7.12 1.40 6.97
C ALA A 98 -6.47 2.02 8.22
N ARG A 99 -6.51 3.35 8.37
CA ARG A 99 -6.02 4.07 9.57
C ARG A 99 -6.68 3.59 10.85
N ARG A 100 -8.01 3.48 10.85
CA ARG A 100 -8.78 3.00 12.00
C ARG A 100 -8.42 1.56 12.36
N ALA A 101 -8.29 0.69 11.36
CA ALA A 101 -7.89 -0.70 11.58
C ALA A 101 -6.44 -0.83 12.07
N ALA A 102 -5.57 0.10 11.67
CA ALA A 102 -4.18 0.17 12.10
C ALA A 102 -3.98 0.81 13.48
N GLY A 103 -5.00 1.51 14.01
CA GLY A 103 -4.87 2.32 15.21
C GLY A 103 -4.05 3.60 14.99
N GLU A 104 -4.00 4.12 13.75
CA GLU A 104 -3.34 5.40 13.46
C GLU A 104 -4.12 6.55 14.12
N PRO A 105 -3.43 7.49 14.81
CA PRO A 105 -4.08 8.68 15.33
C PRO A 105 -4.66 9.53 14.19
N GLU A 106 -5.92 9.95 14.31
CA GLU A 106 -6.61 10.80 13.34
C GLU A 106 -5.94 12.19 13.38
N ARG A 107 -5.08 12.50 12.39
CA ARG A 107 -4.38 13.80 12.25
C ARG A 107 -5.15 14.81 11.40
#